data_AF-A0AA38CK52-F1
#
_entry.id   AF-A0AA38CK52-F1
#
_cell.length_a   1.000
_cell.length_b   1.000
_cell.length_c   1.000
_cell.angle_alpha   90.00
_cell.angle_beta   90.00
_cell.angle_gamma   90.00
#
_symmetry.space_group_name_H-M   'P 1'
#
loop_
_entity.id
_entity.type
_entity.pdbx_description
1 polymer ?
#
loop_
_entity_poly.entity_id
_entity_poly.type
_entity_poly.pdbx_seq_one_letter_code
_entity_poly.pdbx_strand_id
1 'polypeptide(L)' 'LAVFGDSLLIIKQVTDEYQVKDEKLIPYKRMVDSLRSYFRLISFDQTPRI' A
#
# COMPACT_ATOMS: atom_id res chain seq x y z
N LEU A 1 -4.82 -11.25 5.48
CA LEU A 1 -4.95 -10.99 4.03
C LEU A 1 -3.57 -10.67 3.48
N ALA A 2 -3.20 -11.20 2.32
CA ALA A 2 -1.95 -10.82 1.64
C ALA A 2 -2.29 -10.12 0.33
N VAL A 3 -1.70 -8.95 0.10
CA VAL A 3 -1.89 -8.14 -1.11
C VAL A 3 -0.61 -8.20 -1.92
N PHE A 4 -0.70 -8.71 -3.15
CA PHE A 4 0.43 -8.84 -4.05
C PHE A 4 0.35 -7.77 -5.13
N GLY A 5 1.47 -7.09 -5.38
CA GLY A 5 1.55 -6.04 -6.38
C GLY A 5 2.91 -6.00 -7.05
N ASP A 6 2.94 -5.58 -8.30
CA ASP A 6 4.15 -5.39 -9.08
C ASP A 6 4.81 -4.02 -8.88
N SER A 7 4.02 -3.05 -8.41
CA SER A 7 4.47 -1.70 -8.14
C SER A 7 5.17 -1.58 -6.80
N LEU A 8 6.51 -1.60 -6.83
CA LEU A 8 7.35 -1.33 -5.66
C LEU A 8 6.96 -0.02 -4.96
N LEU A 9 6.70 1.04 -5.73
CA LEU A 9 6.37 2.36 -5.18
C LEU A 9 5.13 2.29 -4.29
N ILE A 10 4.05 1.69 -4.78
CA ILE A 10 2.79 1.61 -4.04
C ILE A 10 2.97 0.75 -2.79
N ILE A 11 3.66 -0.39 -2.91
CA ILE A 11 3.93 -1.27 -1.77
C ILE A 11 4.70 -0.53 -0.68
N LYS A 12 5.78 0.17 -1.04
CA LYS A 12 6.58 0.96 -0.09
C LYS A 12 5.80 2.13 0.51
N GLN A 13 4.86 2.72 -0.23
CA GLN A 13 4.01 3.78 0.30
C GLN A 13 2.97 3.24 1.30
N VAL A 14 2.33 2.10 1.03
CA VAL A 14 1.32 1.51 1.94
C VAL A 14 1.93 0.85 3.18
N THR A 15 3.20 0.44 3.13
CA THR A 15 3.96 -0.04 4.29
C THR A 15 4.57 1.10 5.13
N ASP A 16 4.28 2.36 4.77
CA ASP A 16 4.81 3.57 5.40
C ASP A 16 6.36 3.69 5.33
N GLU A 17 7.00 2.86 4.49
CA GLU A 17 8.44 2.97 4.24
C GLU A 17 8.76 4.24 3.44
N TYR A 18 7.90 4.59 2.47
CA TYR A 18 8.04 5.77 1.63
C TYR A 18 6.90 6.76 1.92
N GLN A 19 7.25 8.03 2.14
CA GLN A 19 6.25 9.09 2.23
C GLN A 19 5.58 9.37 0.88
N VAL A 20 4.25 9.54 0.91
CA VAL A 20 3.47 9.98 -0.24
C VAL A 20 3.59 11.50 -0.36
N LYS A 21 4.35 11.97 -1.36
CA LYS A 21 4.55 13.41 -1.63
C LYS A 21 3.57 13.98 -2.65
N ASP A 22 3.01 13.14 -3.51
CA ASP A 22 2.04 13.56 -4.51
C ASP A 22 0.67 13.76 -3.86
N GLU A 23 0.16 14.99 -3.89
CA GLU A 23 -1.14 15.35 -3.32
C GLU A 23 -2.29 14.52 -3.89
N LYS A 24 -2.18 14.06 -5.14
CA LYS A 24 -3.20 13.21 -5.77
C LYS A 24 -3.24 11.81 -5.17
N LEU A 25 -2.14 11.36 -4.57
CA LEU A 25 -2.03 10.03 -3.97
C LEU A 25 -2.44 10.00 -2.49
N ILE A 26 -2.48 11.15 -1.82
CA ILE A 26 -2.87 11.26 -0.40
C ILE A 26 -4.27 10.68 -0.13
N PRO A 27 -5.32 10.96 -0.92
CA PRO A 27 -6.64 10.38 -0.68
C PRO A 27 -6.66 8.86 -0.77
N TYR A 28 -5.91 8.28 -1.72
CA TYR A 28 -5.84 6.84 -1.90
C TYR A 28 -5.10 6.15 -0.75
N LYS A 29 -4.01 6.75 -0.25
CA LYS A 29 -3.32 6.25 0.95
C LYS A 29 -4.26 6.22 2.17
N ARG A 30 -5.00 7.31 2.41
CA ARG A 30 -6.00 7.38 3.49
C ARG A 30 -7.09 6.30 3.35
N MET A 31 -7.53 6.03 2.13
CA MET A 31 -8.50 4.97 1.86
C MET A 31 -7.92 3.59 2.19
N VAL A 32 -6.68 3.30 1.76
CA VAL A 32 -5.99 2.04 2.09
C VAL A 32 -5.81 1.90 3.60
N ASP A 33 -5.43 2.96 4.31
CA ASP A 33 -5.27 2.95 5.77
C ASP A 33 -6.59 2.68 6.50
N SER A 34 -7.69 3.27 6.03
CA SER A 34 -9.02 2.97 6.55
C SER A 34 -9.43 1.53 6.25
N LEU A 35 -9.10 0.98 5.08
CA LEU A 35 -9.38 -0.42 4.76
C LEU A 35 -8.54 -1.37 5.61
N ARG A 36 -7.29 -0.99 5.91
CA ARG A 36 -6.35 -1.75 6.73
C ARG A 36 -6.91 -2.05 8.12
N SER A 37 -7.64 -1.11 8.73
CA SER A 37 -8.22 -1.29 10.07
C SER A 37 -9.30 -2.36 10.15
N TYR A 38 -9.90 -2.77 9.02
CA TYR A 38 -10.89 -3.85 8.99
C TYR A 38 -10.25 -5.25 9.03
N PHE A 39 -8.94 -5.36 8.79
CA PHE A 39 -8.23 -6.63 8.77
C PHE A 39 -7.38 -6.79 10.04
N ARG A 40 -7.58 -7.91 10.74
CA ARG A 40 -6.75 -8.26 11.91
C ARG A 40 -5.26 -8.43 11.57
N LEU A 41 -4.98 -8.93 10.37
CA LEU A 41 -3.62 -9.09 9.84
C LEU A 41 -3.65 -8.86 8.32
N ILE A 42 -2.78 -7.98 7.84
CA ILE A 42 -2.61 -7.70 6.41
C ILE A 42 -1.13 -7.51 6.06
N SER A 43 -0.68 -8.14 4.98
CA SER A 43 0.66 -7.98 4.40
C SER A 43 0.59 -7.43 2.98
N PHE A 44 1.65 -6.75 2.57
CA PHE A 44 1.82 -6.21 1.22
C PHE A 44 3.16 -6.71 0.68
N ASP A 45 3.13 -7.45 -0.41
CA ASP A 45 4.29 -8.19 -0.92
C ASP A 45 4.51 -7.88 -2.41
N GLN A 46 5.77 -7.61 -2.77
CA GLN A 46 6.12 -7.26 -4.15
C GLN A 46 6.31 -8.52 -4.98
N THR A 47 5.58 -8.59 -6.09
CA THR A 47 5.74 -9.64 -7.10
C THR A 47 6.47 -9.10 -8.34
N PRO A 48 7.42 -9.85 -8.93
CA PRO A 48 8.04 -9.44 -10.19
C PRO A 48 7.01 -9.31 -11.32
N ARG A 49 7.19 -8.34 -12.23
CA ARG A 49 6.54 -8.37 -13.55
C ARG A 49 7.22 -9.46 -14.37
N ILE A 50 6.47 -10.49 -14.74
CA ILE A 50 6.92 -11.55 -15.66
C ILE A 50 6.83 -11.00 -17.08
#